data_AF-A0A345NS22-F1
#
_entry.id   AF-A0A345NS22-F1
#
_cell.length_a   1.000
_cell.length_b   1.000
_cell.length_c   1.000
_cell.angle_alpha   90.00
_cell.angle_beta   90.00
_cell.angle_gamma   90.00
#
_symmetry.space_group_name_H-M   'P 1'
#
loop_
_entity.id
_entity.type
_entity.pdbx_description
1 polymer ?
#
loop_
_entity_poly.entity_id
_entity_poly.type
_entity_poly.pdbx_seq_one_letter_code
_entity_poly.pdbx_strand_id
1 'polypeptide(L)'
;MNPSPGGADRTGARRAGVVGRPVGHSLSPRLHRAAFAVLGLDGWTFEATDVPAGGLADHVAGLGPEWVGLAVTMPLKREALELPGAVEVGQDARLAGGANTLLRRGSRWAVDNTDVAGLGAAMAGAGVRAPRRATVLGAGATARSALVALARAGAGEVVLAVRDRVRAETMVLVDELGLSAEVLRLGQERLVLDPAAGEVVVSTLPAGADVSGVLVPDVASAPVVLDVAYAPWPSGFAAAVDRASGGRLAVVRGTEMLLHQAVRQVELMTGHDGPVEAMRAALAGEAG
;
A
#
# COMPACT_ATOMS: atom_id res chain seq x y z
N MET A 1 32.23 8.67 -22.56
CA MET A 1 32.71 7.66 -21.60
C MET A 1 31.66 7.61 -20.50
N ASN A 2 30.71 6.67 -20.61
CA ASN A 2 29.60 6.56 -19.65
C ASN A 2 30.13 5.91 -18.36
N PRO A 3 29.73 6.39 -17.17
CA PRO A 3 30.10 5.73 -15.94
C PRO A 3 29.36 4.38 -15.88
N SER A 4 30.13 3.31 -15.68
CA SER A 4 29.59 1.98 -15.39
C SER A 4 28.71 2.01 -14.14
N PRO A 5 27.60 1.26 -14.08
CA PRO A 5 26.81 1.14 -12.87
C PRO A 5 27.68 0.43 -11.82
N GLY A 6 27.93 1.12 -10.72
CA GLY A 6 28.77 0.64 -9.64
C GLY A 6 28.26 -0.70 -9.12
N GLY A 7 29.14 -1.71 -9.13
CA GLY A 7 28.88 -3.00 -8.52
C GLY A 7 28.53 -2.80 -7.05
N ALA A 8 27.28 -3.10 -6.70
CA ALA A 8 26.91 -3.28 -5.31
C ALA A 8 27.79 -4.40 -4.75
N ASP A 9 28.52 -4.10 -3.68
CA ASP A 9 29.30 -5.06 -2.91
C ASP A 9 28.40 -6.22 -2.48
N ARG A 10 28.56 -7.35 -3.18
CA ARG A 10 27.77 -8.58 -3.06
C ARG A 10 28.09 -9.39 -1.79
N THR A 11 28.94 -8.91 -0.90
CA THR A 11 29.51 -9.71 0.20
C THR A 11 29.39 -9.12 1.59
N GLY A 12 28.91 -7.89 1.74
CA GLY A 12 28.67 -7.28 3.05
C GLY A 12 27.33 -7.69 3.66
N ALA A 13 27.30 -7.93 4.98
CA ALA A 13 26.05 -8.10 5.71
C ALA A 13 25.19 -6.84 5.55
N ARG A 14 23.95 -6.99 5.09
CA ARG A 14 22.99 -5.89 4.90
C ARG A 14 21.74 -6.13 5.73
N ARG A 15 21.17 -5.05 6.24
CA ARG A 15 19.97 -5.10 7.08
C ARG A 15 18.86 -4.27 6.47
N ALA A 16 17.69 -4.84 6.42
CA ALA A 16 16.45 -4.13 6.19
C ALA A 16 15.47 -4.47 7.32
N GLY A 17 14.35 -3.77 7.38
CA GLY A 17 13.35 -4.10 8.37
C GLY A 17 12.01 -3.41 8.17
N VAL A 18 11.08 -3.68 9.07
CA VAL A 18 9.80 -3.00 9.18
C VAL A 18 9.68 -2.33 10.53
N VAL A 19 9.27 -1.06 10.53
CA VAL A 19 9.05 -0.25 11.72
C VAL A 19 7.60 0.24 11.79
N GLY A 20 7.06 0.28 12.99
CA GLY A 20 5.67 0.67 13.29
C GLY A 20 5.27 0.15 14.66
N ARG A 21 4.00 0.27 15.03
CA ARG A 21 3.50 -0.36 16.26
C ARG A 21 2.01 -0.66 16.20
N PRO A 22 1.58 -1.92 16.44
CA PRO A 22 2.41 -3.12 16.58
C PRO A 22 2.92 -3.66 15.22
N VAL A 23 4.09 -4.29 15.19
CA VAL A 23 4.62 -4.99 13.99
C VAL A 23 4.87 -6.49 14.16
N GLY A 24 4.58 -7.07 15.34
CA GLY A 24 4.82 -8.49 15.62
C GLY A 24 4.12 -9.47 14.67
N HIS A 25 3.01 -9.07 14.05
CA HIS A 25 2.26 -9.86 13.06
C HIS A 25 2.45 -9.39 11.62
N SER A 26 3.47 -8.57 11.35
CA SER A 26 3.77 -8.13 9.98
C SER A 26 4.20 -9.31 9.13
N LEU A 27 3.65 -9.42 7.91
CA LEU A 27 4.08 -10.41 6.92
C LEU A 27 5.30 -9.95 6.12
N SER A 28 5.73 -8.69 6.25
CA SER A 28 6.87 -8.13 5.51
C SER A 28 8.18 -8.90 5.74
N PRO A 29 8.57 -9.32 6.96
CA PRO A 29 9.76 -10.14 7.16
C PRO A 29 9.73 -11.44 6.36
N ARG A 30 8.57 -12.09 6.25
CA ARG A 30 8.41 -13.35 5.52
C ARG A 30 8.58 -13.13 4.01
N LEU A 31 7.90 -12.13 3.47
CA LEU A 31 7.99 -11.71 2.06
C LEU A 31 9.43 -11.37 1.66
N HIS A 32 10.09 -10.49 2.41
CA HIS A 32 11.44 -10.02 2.10
C HIS A 32 12.48 -11.13 2.24
N ARG A 33 12.41 -11.98 3.28
CA ARG A 33 13.33 -13.12 3.42
C ARG A 33 13.16 -14.16 2.31
N ALA A 34 11.93 -14.41 1.85
CA ALA A 34 11.71 -15.27 0.70
C ALA A 34 12.34 -14.71 -0.58
N ALA A 35 12.27 -13.38 -0.77
CA ALA A 35 12.95 -12.72 -1.87
C ALA A 35 14.47 -12.86 -1.75
N PHE A 36 15.05 -12.57 -0.58
CA PHE A 36 16.49 -12.65 -0.36
C PHE A 36 17.05 -14.05 -0.62
N ALA A 37 16.32 -15.10 -0.21
CA ALA A 37 16.72 -16.49 -0.45
C ALA A 37 16.82 -16.82 -1.95
N VAL A 38 15.84 -16.43 -2.77
CA VAL A 38 15.86 -16.71 -4.22
C VAL A 38 16.84 -15.82 -4.97
N LEU A 39 17.11 -14.61 -4.46
CA LEU A 39 18.10 -13.70 -5.02
C LEU A 39 19.56 -14.05 -4.63
N GLY A 40 19.77 -15.06 -3.77
CA GLY A 40 21.10 -15.43 -3.27
C GLY A 40 21.73 -14.38 -2.37
N LEU A 41 20.91 -13.61 -1.65
CA LEU A 41 21.32 -12.55 -0.73
C LEU A 41 21.49 -13.09 0.70
N ASP A 42 22.32 -14.13 0.86
CA ASP A 42 22.45 -14.89 2.11
C ASP A 42 22.92 -14.06 3.32
N GLY A 43 23.61 -12.93 3.06
CA GLY A 43 24.05 -11.97 4.08
C GLY A 43 23.00 -10.92 4.47
N TRP A 44 21.79 -10.98 3.92
CA TRP A 44 20.74 -9.98 4.16
C TRP A 44 19.77 -10.43 5.25
N THR A 45 19.44 -9.52 6.17
CA THR A 45 18.39 -9.72 7.16
C THR A 45 17.21 -8.79 6.93
N PHE A 46 16.02 -9.24 7.33
CA PHE A 46 14.83 -8.38 7.44
C PHE A 46 14.23 -8.53 8.84
N GLU A 47 14.25 -7.46 9.62
CA GLU A 47 13.87 -7.43 11.04
C GLU A 47 12.56 -6.65 11.26
N ALA A 48 11.82 -6.95 12.32
CA ALA A 48 10.63 -6.18 12.71
C ALA A 48 10.89 -5.50 14.04
N THR A 49 10.64 -4.19 14.12
CA THR A 49 10.90 -3.41 15.32
C THR A 49 9.71 -2.54 15.67
N ASP A 50 9.20 -2.71 16.89
CA ASP A 50 8.15 -1.87 17.44
C ASP A 50 8.71 -0.47 17.72
N VAL A 51 8.22 0.52 16.98
CA VAL A 51 8.57 1.94 17.15
C VAL A 51 7.27 2.73 17.31
N PRO A 52 7.03 3.36 18.46
CA PRO A 52 5.81 4.14 18.70
C PRO A 52 5.83 5.45 17.91
N ALA A 53 4.66 6.09 17.78
CA ALA A 53 4.57 7.43 17.24
C ALA A 53 5.52 8.40 17.98
N GLY A 54 6.21 9.24 17.23
CA GLY A 54 7.24 10.16 17.67
C GLY A 54 8.64 9.53 17.76
N GLY A 55 8.78 8.22 17.59
CA GLY A 55 10.06 7.51 17.78
C GLY A 55 10.87 7.26 16.51
N LEU A 56 10.34 7.57 15.33
CA LEU A 56 10.99 7.16 14.07
C LEU A 56 12.36 7.83 13.86
N ALA A 57 12.45 9.14 14.11
CA ALA A 57 13.69 9.89 13.87
C ALA A 57 14.86 9.36 14.73
N ASP A 58 14.61 9.15 16.02
CA ASP A 58 15.61 8.60 16.94
C ASP A 58 16.01 7.18 16.56
N HIS A 59 15.03 6.35 16.14
CA HIS A 59 15.31 5.00 15.68
C HIS A 59 16.26 5.00 14.48
N VAL A 60 15.94 5.76 13.42
CA VAL A 60 16.78 5.77 12.20
C VAL A 60 18.14 6.44 12.40
N ALA A 61 18.25 7.36 13.35
CA ALA A 61 19.53 7.97 13.73
C ALA A 61 20.48 6.96 14.40
N GLY A 62 19.94 5.95 15.08
CA GLY A 62 20.71 4.87 15.70
C GLY A 62 21.15 3.76 14.74
N LEU A 63 20.70 3.77 13.47
CA LEU A 63 20.98 2.70 12.52
C LEU A 63 22.34 2.87 11.83
N GLY A 64 23.17 1.83 11.94
CA GLY A 64 24.48 1.75 11.31
C GLY A 64 24.43 1.70 9.77
N PRO A 65 25.60 1.78 9.09
CA PRO A 65 25.70 1.81 7.63
C PRO A 65 25.27 0.52 6.93
N GLU A 66 25.12 -0.59 7.66
CA GLU A 66 24.60 -1.85 7.16
C GLU A 66 23.10 -1.81 6.86
N TRP A 67 22.36 -0.85 7.44
CA TRP A 67 20.92 -0.68 7.20
C TRP A 67 20.67 0.02 5.87
N VAL A 68 20.05 -0.70 4.94
CA VAL A 68 19.81 -0.25 3.57
C VAL A 68 18.39 0.23 3.31
N GLY A 69 17.42 -0.22 4.11
CA GLY A 69 16.03 0.16 3.92
C GLY A 69 15.12 -0.22 5.08
N LEU A 70 14.03 0.53 5.22
CA LEU A 70 12.96 0.22 6.16
C LEU A 70 11.60 0.30 5.45
N ALA A 71 10.80 -0.74 5.56
CA ALA A 71 9.36 -0.62 5.41
C ALA A 71 8.80 0.11 6.63
N VAL A 72 7.84 1.00 6.41
CA VAL A 72 7.21 1.81 7.46
C VAL A 72 5.71 1.57 7.43
N THR A 73 5.16 1.19 8.59
CA THR A 73 3.73 0.98 8.76
C THR A 73 3.16 1.92 9.83
N MET A 74 1.86 1.80 10.10
CA MET A 74 1.17 2.56 11.14
C MET A 74 1.93 2.46 12.48
N PRO A 75 2.02 3.55 13.26
CA PRO A 75 1.50 4.90 12.99
C PRO A 75 2.47 5.81 12.22
N LEU A 76 3.59 5.31 11.76
CA LEU A 76 4.78 6.12 11.42
C LEU A 76 4.80 6.68 9.99
N LYS A 77 3.84 6.33 9.13
CA LYS A 77 3.90 6.72 7.70
C LYS A 77 3.98 8.23 7.49
N ARG A 78 3.33 9.03 8.34
CA ARG A 78 3.43 10.50 8.28
C ARG A 78 4.80 10.99 8.76
N GLU A 79 5.27 10.47 9.88
CA GLU A 79 6.60 10.79 10.42
C GLU A 79 7.72 10.43 9.44
N ALA A 80 7.56 9.34 8.68
CA ALA A 80 8.50 8.95 7.64
C ALA A 80 8.55 9.94 6.48
N LEU A 81 7.40 10.50 6.08
CA LEU A 81 7.39 11.55 5.06
C LEU A 81 8.07 12.82 5.58
N GLU A 82 7.89 13.14 6.85
CA GLU A 82 8.41 14.33 7.52
C GLU A 82 9.80 14.09 8.15
N LEU A 83 10.49 13.00 7.77
CA LEU A 83 11.74 12.58 8.41
C LEU A 83 12.83 13.66 8.31
N PRO A 84 13.36 14.17 9.44
CA PRO A 84 14.38 15.21 9.42
C PRO A 84 15.66 14.75 8.69
N GLY A 85 16.17 15.58 7.80
CA GLY A 85 17.40 15.31 7.07
C GLY A 85 17.26 14.30 5.92
N ALA A 86 16.04 13.93 5.55
CA ALA A 86 15.79 13.19 4.32
C ALA A 86 16.32 13.96 3.10
N VAL A 87 17.01 13.26 2.20
CA VAL A 87 17.64 13.86 1.00
C VAL A 87 16.76 13.86 -0.23
N GLU A 88 15.73 13.02 -0.23
CA GLU A 88 14.86 12.81 -1.37
C GLU A 88 13.48 12.37 -0.86
N VAL A 89 12.44 12.95 -1.45
CA VAL A 89 11.05 12.59 -1.19
C VAL A 89 10.43 12.17 -2.51
N GLY A 90 10.09 10.89 -2.61
CA GLY A 90 9.43 10.31 -3.77
C GLY A 90 8.10 10.99 -4.05
N GLN A 91 7.75 11.10 -5.33
CA GLN A 91 6.51 11.74 -5.76
C GLN A 91 5.27 11.04 -5.15
N ASP A 92 5.30 9.72 -5.04
CA ASP A 92 4.19 8.94 -4.48
C ASP A 92 4.02 9.20 -2.99
N ALA A 93 5.11 9.33 -2.24
CA ALA A 93 5.07 9.70 -0.82
C ALA A 93 4.49 11.10 -0.62
N ARG A 94 4.89 12.06 -1.46
CA ARG A 94 4.36 13.42 -1.44
C ARG A 94 2.86 13.44 -1.72
N LEU A 95 2.42 12.83 -2.83
CA LEU A 95 1.01 12.81 -3.24
C LEU A 95 0.13 12.07 -2.21
N ALA A 96 0.59 10.92 -1.71
CA ALA A 96 -0.15 10.16 -0.70
C ALA A 96 -0.15 10.84 0.69
N GLY A 97 0.75 11.81 0.93
CA GLY A 97 0.90 12.44 2.24
C GLY A 97 1.35 11.45 3.32
N GLY A 98 2.21 10.50 2.96
CA GLY A 98 2.83 9.53 3.84
C GLY A 98 3.81 8.63 3.09
N ALA A 99 4.90 8.21 3.74
CA ALA A 99 5.90 7.30 3.21
C ALA A 99 5.78 5.93 3.90
N ASN A 100 5.87 4.85 3.13
CA ASN A 100 5.92 3.48 3.65
C ASN A 100 7.30 2.83 3.46
N THR A 101 8.26 3.55 2.90
CA THR A 101 9.58 3.02 2.52
C THR A 101 10.65 4.08 2.76
N LEU A 102 11.66 3.74 3.55
CA LEU A 102 12.89 4.51 3.70
C LEU A 102 14.03 3.76 3.00
N LEU A 103 14.87 4.47 2.27
CA LEU A 103 16.00 3.92 1.53
C LEU A 103 17.28 4.66 1.92
N ARG A 104 18.32 3.91 2.25
CA ARG A 104 19.60 4.51 2.62
C ARG A 104 20.26 5.17 1.39
N ARG A 105 20.77 6.38 1.57
CA ARG A 105 21.55 7.17 0.60
C ARG A 105 22.78 7.74 1.31
N GLY A 106 23.87 6.96 1.32
CA GLY A 106 25.05 7.27 2.13
C GLY A 106 24.70 7.25 3.63
N SER A 107 24.91 8.37 4.33
CA SER A 107 24.54 8.52 5.75
C SER A 107 23.11 9.02 5.99
N ARG A 108 22.35 9.29 4.92
CA ARG A 108 21.01 9.88 5.00
C ARG A 108 19.95 8.94 4.41
N TRP A 109 18.69 9.37 4.44
CA TRP A 109 17.55 8.59 3.99
C TRP A 109 16.81 9.29 2.85
N ALA A 110 16.41 8.53 1.83
CA ALA A 110 15.34 8.89 0.92
C ALA A 110 14.04 8.26 1.40
N VAL A 111 12.90 8.89 1.13
CA VAL A 111 11.59 8.43 1.60
C VAL A 111 10.65 8.29 0.41
N ASP A 112 9.90 7.19 0.37
CA ASP A 112 9.00 6.87 -0.74
C ASP A 112 7.76 6.08 -0.28
N ASN A 113 6.80 5.90 -1.19
CA ASN A 113 5.56 5.17 -0.95
C ASN A 113 5.29 4.13 -2.05
N THR A 114 5.48 2.86 -1.71
CA THR A 114 5.23 1.72 -2.60
C THR A 114 3.80 1.20 -2.55
N ASP A 115 2.93 1.74 -1.68
CA ASP A 115 1.50 1.36 -1.64
C ASP A 115 0.80 1.68 -2.97
N VAL A 116 1.20 2.76 -3.64
CA VAL A 116 0.65 3.16 -4.95
C VAL A 116 0.95 2.09 -6.00
N ALA A 117 2.21 1.65 -6.08
CA ALA A 117 2.62 0.55 -6.97
C ALA A 117 1.90 -0.76 -6.60
N GLY A 118 1.79 -1.06 -5.29
CA GLY A 118 1.09 -2.24 -4.80
C GLY A 118 -0.38 -2.28 -5.19
N LEU A 119 -1.09 -1.15 -5.04
CA LEU A 119 -2.49 -1.01 -5.43
C LEU A 119 -2.68 -1.12 -6.94
N GLY A 120 -1.84 -0.45 -7.72
CA GLY A 120 -1.89 -0.53 -9.18
C GLY A 120 -1.73 -1.97 -9.69
N ALA A 121 -0.74 -2.70 -9.16
CA ALA A 121 -0.51 -4.10 -9.51
C ALA A 121 -1.65 -5.02 -9.05
N ALA A 122 -2.17 -4.84 -7.84
CA ALA A 122 -3.32 -5.62 -7.34
C ALA A 122 -4.58 -5.41 -8.19
N MET A 123 -4.88 -4.17 -8.58
CA MET A 123 -5.98 -3.86 -9.48
C MET A 123 -5.78 -4.47 -10.88
N ALA A 124 -4.58 -4.33 -11.44
CA ALA A 124 -4.25 -4.92 -12.74
C ALA A 124 -4.35 -6.45 -12.74
N GLY A 125 -3.92 -7.11 -11.66
CA GLY A 125 -4.06 -8.56 -11.45
C GLY A 125 -5.51 -9.01 -11.34
N ALA A 126 -6.39 -8.15 -10.83
CA ALA A 126 -7.83 -8.35 -10.79
C ALA A 126 -8.55 -8.05 -12.12
N GLY A 127 -7.81 -7.71 -13.18
CA GLY A 127 -8.37 -7.42 -14.50
C GLY A 127 -8.87 -5.99 -14.69
N VAL A 128 -8.59 -5.07 -13.77
CA VAL A 128 -8.89 -3.64 -13.94
C VAL A 128 -7.98 -3.07 -15.03
N ARG A 129 -8.58 -2.57 -16.12
CA ARG A 129 -7.87 -1.97 -17.25
C ARG A 129 -8.57 -0.66 -17.62
N ALA A 130 -7.90 0.49 -17.44
CA ALA A 130 -8.43 1.80 -17.80
C ALA A 130 -9.85 2.08 -17.25
N PRO A 131 -10.07 1.97 -15.91
CA PRO A 131 -11.36 2.33 -15.33
C PRO A 131 -11.61 3.81 -15.61
N ARG A 132 -12.77 4.19 -16.15
CA ARG A 132 -13.12 5.61 -16.35
C ARG A 132 -13.53 6.26 -15.03
N ARG A 133 -14.21 5.48 -14.18
CA ARG A 133 -14.70 5.87 -12.86
C ARG A 133 -14.25 4.87 -11.80
N ALA A 134 -14.03 5.32 -10.58
CA ALA A 134 -13.71 4.45 -9.45
C ALA A 134 -14.33 4.96 -8.15
N THR A 135 -14.58 4.07 -7.20
CA THR A 135 -15.05 4.42 -5.86
C THR A 135 -13.99 4.09 -4.82
N VAL A 136 -13.68 5.03 -3.93
CA VAL A 136 -12.78 4.82 -2.78
C VAL A 136 -13.58 4.98 -1.49
N LEU A 137 -13.61 3.94 -0.66
CA LEU A 137 -14.20 3.99 0.68
C LEU A 137 -13.14 4.47 1.67
N GLY A 138 -13.24 5.73 2.09
CA GLY A 138 -12.30 6.42 2.96
C GLY A 138 -11.59 7.60 2.30
N ALA A 139 -10.88 8.39 3.12
CA ALA A 139 -10.16 9.60 2.69
C ALA A 139 -8.82 9.81 3.42
N GLY A 140 -8.24 8.74 3.99
CA GLY A 140 -6.96 8.76 4.69
C GLY A 140 -5.75 8.63 3.76
N ALA A 141 -4.55 8.39 4.33
CA ALA A 141 -3.32 8.23 3.56
C ALA A 141 -3.40 7.08 2.54
N THR A 142 -3.92 5.92 2.94
CA THR A 142 -4.12 4.78 2.02
C THR A 142 -5.13 5.11 0.92
N ALA A 143 -6.18 5.88 1.22
CA ALA A 143 -7.15 6.34 0.22
C ALA A 143 -6.48 7.25 -0.81
N ARG A 144 -5.56 8.12 -0.38
CA ARG A 144 -4.75 8.93 -1.30
C ARG A 144 -3.81 8.08 -2.15
N SER A 145 -3.17 7.05 -1.59
CA SER A 145 -2.42 6.08 -2.42
C SER A 145 -3.30 5.41 -3.47
N ALA A 146 -4.55 5.07 -3.13
CA ALA A 146 -5.52 4.52 -4.07
C ALA A 146 -5.90 5.52 -5.17
N LEU A 147 -6.14 6.80 -4.82
CA LEU A 147 -6.41 7.84 -5.81
C LEU A 147 -5.27 8.00 -6.82
N VAL A 148 -4.01 8.03 -6.36
CA VAL A 148 -2.85 8.10 -7.26
C VAL A 148 -2.80 6.87 -8.18
N ALA A 149 -3.02 5.67 -7.63
CA ALA A 149 -3.01 4.43 -8.40
C ALA A 149 -4.15 4.39 -9.45
N LEU A 150 -5.35 4.86 -9.09
CA LEU A 150 -6.52 4.92 -9.96
C LEU A 150 -6.35 5.95 -11.09
N ALA A 151 -5.86 7.15 -10.78
CA ALA A 151 -5.55 8.16 -11.78
C ALA A 151 -4.54 7.65 -12.81
N ARG A 152 -3.47 6.98 -12.34
CA ARG A 152 -2.47 6.34 -13.22
C ARG A 152 -3.04 5.17 -14.03
N ALA A 153 -4.03 4.47 -13.48
CA ALA A 153 -4.72 3.41 -14.20
C ALA A 153 -5.65 3.94 -15.29
N GLY A 154 -6.02 5.24 -15.27
CA GLY A 154 -6.84 5.89 -16.28
C GLY A 154 -8.15 6.49 -15.78
N ALA A 155 -8.42 6.46 -14.47
CA ALA A 155 -9.63 7.07 -13.92
C ALA A 155 -9.60 8.58 -14.10
N GLY A 156 -10.70 9.14 -14.61
CA GLY A 156 -10.95 10.58 -14.66
C GLY A 156 -11.97 11.03 -13.61
N GLU A 157 -12.77 10.09 -13.10
CA GLU A 157 -13.83 10.33 -12.13
C GLU A 157 -13.66 9.44 -10.91
N VAL A 158 -13.87 9.98 -9.72
CA VAL A 158 -13.82 9.24 -8.47
C VAL A 158 -15.00 9.56 -7.56
N VAL A 159 -15.47 8.55 -6.84
CA VAL A 159 -16.40 8.72 -5.72
C VAL A 159 -15.64 8.51 -4.43
N LEU A 160 -15.65 9.50 -3.55
CA LEU A 160 -15.10 9.41 -2.21
C LEU A 160 -16.24 9.15 -1.21
N ALA A 161 -16.39 7.89 -0.80
CA ALA A 161 -17.37 7.52 0.21
C ALA A 161 -16.74 7.61 1.61
N VAL A 162 -17.21 8.56 2.42
CA VAL A 162 -16.65 8.88 3.74
C VAL A 162 -17.73 8.85 4.83
N ARG A 163 -17.33 8.71 6.10
CA ARG A 163 -18.29 8.74 7.23
C ARG A 163 -18.82 10.14 7.53
N ASP A 164 -18.00 11.16 7.32
CA ASP A 164 -18.37 12.54 7.65
C ASP A 164 -17.93 13.51 6.57
N ARG A 165 -16.67 13.95 6.61
CA ARG A 165 -16.08 14.86 5.63
C ARG A 165 -14.82 14.29 5.01
N VAL A 166 -14.59 14.62 3.74
CA VAL A 166 -13.32 14.37 3.07
C VAL A 166 -12.26 15.27 3.70
N ARG A 167 -11.04 14.74 3.86
CA ARG A 167 -9.91 15.53 4.35
C ARG A 167 -9.50 16.55 3.29
N ALA A 168 -9.15 17.77 3.70
CA ALA A 168 -8.78 18.83 2.78
C ALA A 168 -7.61 18.42 1.86
N GLU A 169 -6.61 17.73 2.42
CA GLU A 169 -5.45 17.24 1.67
C GLU A 169 -5.82 16.20 0.60
N THR A 170 -6.91 15.46 0.81
CA THR A 170 -7.42 14.49 -0.16
C THR A 170 -8.13 15.19 -1.32
N MET A 171 -8.87 16.28 -1.07
CA MET A 171 -9.47 17.08 -2.14
C MET A 171 -8.40 17.85 -2.95
N VAL A 172 -7.38 18.40 -2.29
CA VAL A 172 -6.24 19.01 -2.99
C VAL A 172 -5.56 17.99 -3.92
N LEU A 173 -5.41 16.74 -3.47
CA LEU A 173 -4.86 15.69 -4.31
C LEU A 173 -5.77 15.36 -5.50
N VAL A 174 -7.09 15.32 -5.32
CA VAL A 174 -8.05 15.11 -6.42
C VAL A 174 -7.81 16.15 -7.52
N ASP A 175 -7.72 17.43 -7.15
CA ASP A 175 -7.47 18.52 -8.08
C ASP A 175 -6.08 18.39 -8.74
N GLU A 176 -5.04 18.08 -7.96
CA GLU A 176 -3.67 17.89 -8.46
C GLU A 176 -3.57 16.74 -9.47
N LEU A 177 -4.37 15.68 -9.30
CA LEU A 177 -4.45 14.55 -10.22
C LEU A 177 -5.36 14.81 -11.43
N GLY A 178 -6.07 15.95 -11.46
CA GLY A 178 -7.05 16.26 -12.52
C GLY A 178 -8.29 15.36 -12.49
N LEU A 179 -8.63 14.82 -11.31
CA LEU A 179 -9.81 13.98 -11.11
C LEU A 179 -11.05 14.84 -10.86
N SER A 180 -12.21 14.41 -11.39
CA SER A 180 -13.51 14.89 -10.91
C SER A 180 -13.95 14.03 -9.72
N ALA A 181 -14.34 14.65 -8.60
CA ALA A 181 -14.76 13.91 -7.41
C ALA A 181 -16.22 14.17 -7.03
N GLU A 182 -16.94 13.09 -6.81
CA GLU A 182 -18.21 13.06 -6.08
C GLU A 182 -17.94 12.62 -4.63
N VAL A 183 -18.59 13.24 -3.65
CA VAL A 183 -18.45 12.87 -2.24
C VAL A 183 -19.76 12.28 -1.74
N LEU A 184 -19.69 11.08 -1.19
CA LEU A 184 -20.85 10.39 -0.60
C LEU A 184 -20.64 10.16 0.89
N ARG A 185 -21.70 10.37 1.67
CA ARG A 185 -21.75 10.02 3.09
C ARG A 185 -22.22 8.57 3.27
N LEU A 186 -21.32 7.74 3.79
CA LEU A 186 -21.60 6.34 4.11
C LEU A 186 -22.83 6.22 5.02
N GLY A 187 -23.79 5.37 4.64
CA GLY A 187 -25.01 5.10 5.39
C GLY A 187 -26.14 6.11 5.21
N GLN A 188 -25.92 7.19 4.45
CA GLN A 188 -26.92 8.24 4.23
C GLN A 188 -27.33 8.37 2.77
N GLU A 189 -26.42 8.05 1.86
CA GLU A 189 -26.63 8.15 0.42
C GLU A 189 -26.51 6.77 -0.23
N ARG A 190 -26.95 6.63 -1.47
CA ARG A 190 -26.77 5.41 -2.27
C ARG A 190 -25.62 5.59 -3.24
N LEU A 191 -24.88 4.52 -3.50
CA LEU A 191 -23.83 4.52 -4.50
C LEU A 191 -24.42 4.01 -5.80
N VAL A 192 -24.35 4.84 -6.83
CA VAL A 192 -24.68 4.40 -8.19
C VAL A 192 -23.37 4.04 -8.85
N LEU A 193 -23.20 2.76 -9.16
CA LEU A 193 -22.07 2.28 -9.94
C LEU A 193 -22.39 2.42 -11.43
N ASP A 194 -21.37 2.69 -12.24
CA ASP A 194 -21.42 2.57 -13.69
C ASP A 194 -20.57 1.37 -14.15
N PRO A 195 -21.15 0.18 -14.32
CA PRO A 195 -20.42 -0.98 -14.82
C PRO A 195 -19.80 -0.76 -16.21
N ALA A 196 -20.42 0.09 -17.05
CA ALA A 196 -19.88 0.40 -18.37
C ALA A 196 -18.62 1.28 -18.30
N ALA A 197 -18.39 1.96 -17.18
CA ALA A 197 -17.16 2.69 -16.87
C ALA A 197 -16.00 1.79 -16.41
N GLY A 198 -16.22 0.47 -16.28
CA GLY A 198 -15.20 -0.45 -15.76
C GLY A 198 -14.91 -0.19 -14.28
N GLU A 199 -15.93 0.22 -13.52
CA GLU A 199 -15.76 0.77 -12.19
C GLU A 199 -15.15 -0.24 -11.20
N VAL A 200 -14.19 0.24 -10.40
CA VAL A 200 -13.55 -0.52 -9.32
C VAL A 200 -13.87 0.16 -7.98
N VAL A 201 -14.18 -0.65 -6.98
CA VAL A 201 -14.36 -0.19 -5.59
C VAL A 201 -13.14 -0.56 -4.77
N VAL A 202 -12.47 0.43 -4.17
CA VAL A 202 -11.33 0.23 -3.27
C VAL A 202 -11.73 0.62 -1.84
N SER A 203 -11.84 -0.37 -0.96
CA SER A 203 -12.01 -0.15 0.47
C SER A 203 -10.67 0.14 1.13
N THR A 204 -10.60 1.28 1.82
CA THR A 204 -9.48 1.63 2.72
C THR A 204 -9.89 1.64 4.19
N LEU A 205 -11.01 0.98 4.50
CA LEU A 205 -11.54 0.88 5.84
C LEU A 205 -10.65 -0.02 6.71
N PRO A 206 -10.50 0.28 8.02
CA PRO A 206 -9.88 -0.65 8.95
C PRO A 206 -10.59 -2.02 8.95
N ALA A 207 -9.86 -3.12 9.15
CA ALA A 207 -10.41 -4.47 9.08
C ALA A 207 -11.62 -4.72 10.01
N GLY A 208 -11.60 -4.10 11.21
CA GLY A 208 -12.66 -4.14 12.21
C GLY A 208 -13.62 -2.95 12.16
N ALA A 209 -13.61 -2.17 11.08
CA ALA A 209 -14.56 -1.07 10.93
C ALA A 209 -15.98 -1.61 10.94
N ASP A 210 -16.88 -0.93 11.66
CA ASP A 210 -18.31 -1.14 11.47
C ASP A 210 -18.67 -0.80 10.02
N VAL A 211 -19.26 -1.78 9.35
CA VAL A 211 -19.74 -1.71 7.97
C VAL A 211 -21.26 -1.66 7.89
N SER A 212 -21.95 -1.52 9.02
CA SER A 212 -23.36 -1.19 9.06
C SER A 212 -23.59 0.12 8.29
N GLY A 213 -24.53 0.13 7.34
CA GLY A 213 -24.74 1.28 6.45
C GLY A 213 -23.65 1.51 5.41
N VAL A 214 -22.62 0.66 5.29
CA VAL A 214 -21.81 0.66 4.07
C VAL A 214 -22.74 0.29 2.92
N LEU A 215 -22.48 0.89 1.77
CA LEU A 215 -23.16 0.76 0.48
C LEU A 215 -23.09 -0.67 -0.08
N VAL A 216 -23.07 -1.70 0.76
CA VAL A 216 -22.77 -3.09 0.46
C VAL A 216 -23.66 -3.65 -0.66
N PRO A 217 -24.99 -3.40 -0.70
CA PRO A 217 -25.79 -3.86 -1.83
C PRO A 217 -25.34 -3.26 -3.16
N ASP A 218 -24.98 -1.97 -3.14
CA ASP A 218 -24.53 -1.25 -4.33
C ASP A 218 -23.12 -1.73 -4.74
N VAL A 219 -22.18 -1.81 -3.79
CA VAL A 219 -20.81 -2.33 -3.96
C VAL A 219 -20.78 -3.78 -4.46
N ALA A 220 -21.72 -4.62 -4.02
CA ALA A 220 -21.81 -6.02 -4.44
C ALA A 220 -22.15 -6.18 -5.94
N SER A 221 -22.52 -5.11 -6.63
CA SER A 221 -22.71 -5.08 -8.08
C SER A 221 -21.48 -4.60 -8.87
N ALA A 222 -20.40 -4.22 -8.19
CA ALA A 222 -19.17 -3.78 -8.84
C ALA A 222 -18.46 -4.93 -9.58
N PRO A 223 -17.87 -4.67 -10.77
CA PRO A 223 -17.02 -5.63 -11.46
C PRO A 223 -15.82 -6.10 -10.62
N VAL A 224 -15.19 -5.18 -9.87
CA VAL A 224 -14.04 -5.47 -9.02
C VAL A 224 -14.18 -4.73 -7.69
N VAL A 225 -13.96 -5.45 -6.59
CA VAL A 225 -13.87 -4.89 -5.25
C VAL A 225 -12.54 -5.30 -4.64
N LEU A 226 -11.75 -4.33 -4.19
CA LEU A 226 -10.50 -4.54 -3.48
C LEU A 226 -10.61 -4.01 -2.06
N ASP A 227 -10.18 -4.79 -1.08
CA ASP A 227 -10.10 -4.35 0.31
C ASP A 227 -8.66 -4.38 0.79
N VAL A 228 -8.11 -3.22 1.18
CA VAL A 228 -6.70 -3.13 1.60
C VAL A 228 -6.44 -3.81 2.94
N ALA A 229 -7.49 -4.07 3.72
CA ALA A 229 -7.39 -4.88 4.93
C ALA A 229 -6.99 -6.32 4.57
N TYR A 230 -5.92 -6.82 5.17
CA TYR A 230 -5.44 -8.18 4.92
C TYR A 230 -5.53 -9.12 6.13
N ALA A 231 -5.58 -8.59 7.35
CA ALA A 231 -5.68 -9.38 8.57
C ALA A 231 -6.55 -8.65 9.63
N PRO A 232 -7.50 -9.35 10.29
CA PRO A 232 -7.96 -10.71 9.97
C PRO A 232 -8.64 -10.79 8.58
N TRP A 233 -8.74 -12.00 8.01
CA TRP A 233 -9.47 -12.25 6.76
C TRP A 233 -10.51 -13.38 6.90
N PRO A 234 -11.74 -13.23 6.35
CA PRO A 234 -12.25 -12.04 5.67
C PRO A 234 -12.37 -10.84 6.63
N SER A 235 -12.16 -9.63 6.12
CA SER A 235 -12.47 -8.41 6.87
C SER A 235 -13.99 -8.29 7.06
N GLY A 236 -14.44 -7.40 7.95
CA GLY A 236 -15.87 -7.13 8.10
C GLY A 236 -16.53 -6.66 6.78
N PHE A 237 -15.81 -5.85 6.01
CA PHE A 237 -16.24 -5.36 4.70
C PHE A 237 -16.32 -6.49 3.65
N ALA A 238 -15.26 -7.27 3.50
CA ALA A 238 -15.22 -8.36 2.55
C ALA A 238 -16.31 -9.41 2.82
N ALA A 239 -16.53 -9.75 4.10
CA ALA A 239 -17.59 -10.67 4.50
C ALA A 239 -18.99 -10.11 4.21
N ALA A 240 -19.19 -8.79 4.32
CA ALA A 240 -20.46 -8.17 3.99
C ALA A 240 -20.74 -8.20 2.48
N VAL A 241 -19.73 -7.88 1.66
CA VAL A 241 -19.82 -7.93 0.20
C VAL A 241 -20.08 -9.35 -0.30
N ASP A 242 -19.38 -10.34 0.26
CA ASP A 242 -19.59 -11.76 -0.07
C ASP A 242 -21.04 -12.20 0.18
N ARG A 243 -21.58 -11.92 1.37
CA ARG A 243 -22.98 -12.22 1.70
C ARG A 243 -23.97 -11.52 0.78
N ALA A 244 -23.77 -10.23 0.48
CA ALA A 244 -24.68 -9.46 -0.36
C ALA A 244 -24.65 -9.91 -1.84
N SER A 245 -23.49 -10.32 -2.34
CA SER A 245 -23.34 -10.88 -3.68
C SER A 245 -23.82 -12.34 -3.79
N GLY A 246 -24.13 -12.99 -2.66
CA GLY A 246 -24.44 -14.42 -2.61
C GLY A 246 -23.25 -15.27 -3.06
N GLY A 247 -22.02 -14.86 -2.72
CA GLY A 247 -20.78 -15.55 -3.07
C GLY A 247 -20.33 -15.40 -4.53
N ARG A 248 -20.97 -14.51 -5.32
CA ARG A 248 -20.62 -14.31 -6.74
C ARG A 248 -19.45 -13.37 -6.94
N LEU A 249 -19.16 -12.50 -5.97
CA LEU A 249 -18.10 -11.50 -6.06
C LEU A 249 -16.97 -11.83 -5.10
N ALA A 250 -15.85 -12.27 -5.65
CA ALA A 250 -14.63 -12.47 -4.88
C ALA A 250 -13.94 -11.11 -4.64
N VAL A 251 -13.85 -10.69 -3.38
CA VAL A 251 -13.12 -9.47 -3.02
C VAL A 251 -11.62 -9.71 -3.12
N VAL A 252 -10.92 -8.84 -3.87
CA VAL A 252 -9.47 -8.83 -3.98
C VAL A 252 -8.88 -8.50 -2.61
N ARG A 253 -8.06 -9.43 -2.11
CA ARG A 253 -7.50 -9.38 -0.77
C ARG A 253 -6.41 -8.33 -0.67
N GLY A 254 -6.33 -7.65 0.48
CA GLY A 254 -5.24 -6.71 0.77
C GLY A 254 -3.85 -7.35 0.75
N THR A 255 -3.76 -8.69 0.82
CA THR A 255 -2.51 -9.43 0.64
C THR A 255 -1.90 -9.26 -0.76
N GLU A 256 -2.70 -9.03 -1.80
CA GLU A 256 -2.17 -8.76 -3.15
C GLU A 256 -1.48 -7.39 -3.19
N MET A 257 -2.11 -6.36 -2.60
CA MET A 257 -1.47 -5.05 -2.42
C MET A 257 -0.19 -5.18 -1.59
N LEU A 258 -0.24 -5.92 -0.47
CA LEU A 258 0.90 -6.16 0.42
C LEU A 258 2.06 -6.87 -0.30
N LEU A 259 1.76 -7.87 -1.13
CA LEU A 259 2.74 -8.56 -1.96
C LEU A 259 3.44 -7.59 -2.89
N HIS A 260 2.68 -6.85 -3.69
CA HIS A 260 3.25 -6.01 -4.74
C HIS A 260 3.96 -4.77 -4.21
N GLN A 261 3.50 -4.17 -3.10
CA GLN A 261 4.25 -3.09 -2.45
C GLN A 261 5.58 -3.61 -1.86
N ALA A 262 5.63 -4.86 -1.39
CA ALA A 262 6.85 -5.47 -0.85
C ALA A 262 7.83 -5.83 -1.96
N VAL A 263 7.34 -6.36 -3.09
CA VAL A 263 8.12 -6.58 -4.31
C VAL A 263 8.82 -5.29 -4.71
N ARG A 264 8.08 -4.17 -4.75
CA ARG A 264 8.67 -2.86 -5.06
C ARG A 264 9.70 -2.41 -4.03
N GLN A 265 9.50 -2.70 -2.75
CA GLN A 265 10.51 -2.42 -1.72
C GLN A 265 11.78 -3.26 -1.92
N VAL A 266 11.65 -4.55 -2.26
CA VAL A 266 12.80 -5.41 -2.59
C VAL A 266 13.59 -4.81 -3.73
N GLU A 267 12.93 -4.38 -4.81
CA GLU A 267 13.59 -3.71 -5.94
C GLU A 267 14.37 -2.47 -5.51
N LEU A 268 13.72 -1.60 -4.74
CA LEU A 268 14.31 -0.34 -4.30
C LEU A 268 15.48 -0.54 -3.32
N MET A 269 15.40 -1.55 -2.46
CA MET A 269 16.42 -1.83 -1.43
C MET A 269 17.60 -2.60 -2.00
N THR A 270 17.35 -3.58 -2.87
CA THR A 270 18.36 -4.54 -3.35
C THR A 270 18.93 -4.18 -4.72
N GLY A 271 18.17 -3.44 -5.54
CA GLY A 271 18.50 -3.20 -6.95
C GLY A 271 18.22 -4.39 -7.87
N HIS A 272 17.66 -5.48 -7.36
CA HIS A 272 17.24 -6.65 -8.13
C HIS A 272 15.73 -6.63 -8.38
N ASP A 273 15.29 -7.21 -9.50
CA ASP A 273 13.86 -7.44 -9.74
C ASP A 273 13.24 -8.26 -8.59
N GLY A 274 12.07 -7.86 -8.11
CA GLY A 274 11.41 -8.54 -7.00
C GLY A 274 10.83 -9.89 -7.43
N PRO A 275 11.18 -11.03 -6.80
CA PRO A 275 10.73 -12.35 -7.21
C PRO A 275 9.29 -12.62 -6.75
N VAL A 276 8.32 -12.08 -7.50
CA VAL A 276 6.88 -12.09 -7.18
C VAL A 276 6.38 -13.48 -6.79
N GLU A 277 6.73 -14.52 -7.54
CA GLU A 277 6.23 -15.88 -7.28
C GLU A 277 6.77 -16.47 -5.97
N ALA A 278 8.04 -16.25 -5.65
CA ALA A 278 8.62 -16.71 -4.39
C ALA A 278 7.97 -15.99 -3.20
N MET A 279 7.76 -14.69 -3.32
CA MET A 279 7.10 -13.88 -2.32
C MET A 279 5.61 -14.27 -2.16
N ARG A 280 4.91 -14.57 -3.25
CA ARG A 280 3.52 -15.06 -3.26
C ARG A 280 3.39 -16.41 -2.56
N ALA A 281 4.28 -17.37 -2.87
CA ALA A 281 4.32 -18.67 -2.20
C ALA A 281 4.59 -18.52 -0.69
N ALA A 282 5.44 -17.56 -0.34
CA ALA A 282 5.70 -17.16 1.04
C ALA A 282 4.56 -16.37 1.70
N LEU A 283 3.40 -16.16 1.08
CA LEU A 283 2.17 -15.79 1.79
C LEU A 283 1.31 -17.02 2.08
N ALA A 284 1.21 -17.93 1.12
CA ALA A 284 0.31 -19.10 1.17
C ALA A 284 0.60 -20.07 2.33
N GLY A 285 1.88 -20.27 2.70
CA GLY A 285 2.28 -21.16 3.81
C GLY A 285 1.88 -20.73 5.23
N GLU A 286 0.96 -19.78 5.40
CA GLU A 286 0.33 -19.40 6.69
C GLU A 286 -1.05 -20.01 6.88
N ALA A 287 -1.60 -20.73 5.89
CA ALA A 287 -2.88 -21.41 6.03
C ALA A 287 -2.77 -22.75 6.81
N GLY A 288 -1.89 -22.81 7.81
CA GLY A 288 -1.64 -23.99 8.65
C GLY A 288 -1.73 -23.68 10.13
#